data_AF-A0A960LI68-F1
#
_entry.id   AF-A0A960LI68-F1
#
_cell.length_a   1.000
_cell.length_b   1.000
_cell.length_c   1.000
_cell.angle_alpha   90.00
_cell.angle_beta   90.00
_cell.angle_gamma   90.00
#
_symmetry.space_group_name_H-M   'P 1'
#
loop_
_entity.id
_entity.type
_entity.pdbx_description
1 polymer ?
#
loop_
_entity_poly.entity_id
_entity_poly.type
_entity_poly.pdbx_seq_one_letter_code
_entity_poly.pdbx_strand_id
1 'polypeptide(L)'
;MLACAALMLIASGAGVFMGGCSVKPAEGKLQVFYTGNLRGSVSPCGCKVSKGGVARLQTFLQRQEDPEANWLIVDAGNFVDRSASGGCSNKCQFMLTSYDGLDFDVLNIARQELGMGHETLAALRDTSEGAEFVSANIIDAKKNKLMFKSYVIKDYGNMKVGVMGLVRDADYPAATSVLDTNELKVSNTMDAAKKYLPELKNKADAIVLLCELPTADLETLLAEYPFVDFAISTGALRTGESATLMGTTRVVGSGSSGYNGHWAMFEMNPAWGDSMAYSDYRDQLTDTYDVPGELTDKLAAFEVENGLKHTTRTSEQIRSDMHKASIAAASSQPGS
;
A
#
# COMPACT_ATOMS: atom_id res chain seq x y z
N MET A 1 -19.47 -31.93 -41.96
CA MET A 1 -20.87 -31.81 -42.46
C MET A 1 -21.44 -30.55 -41.81
N LEU A 2 -21.82 -29.44 -42.45
CA LEU A 2 -21.93 -28.94 -43.83
C LEU A 2 -21.42 -27.48 -43.76
N ALA A 3 -20.37 -27.10 -44.50
CA ALA A 3 -20.44 -26.31 -45.74
C ALA A 3 -20.96 -24.86 -45.58
N CYS A 4 -20.04 -23.88 -45.49
CA CYS A 4 -20.32 -22.48 -45.82
C CYS A 4 -19.54 -22.15 -47.10
N ALA A 5 -20.28 -22.00 -48.21
CA ALA A 5 -19.74 -21.74 -49.53
C ALA A 5 -19.29 -20.28 -49.67
N ALA A 6 -18.06 -20.09 -50.14
CA ALA A 6 -17.54 -18.79 -50.55
C ALA A 6 -18.18 -18.35 -51.87
N LEU A 7 -18.78 -17.16 -51.89
CA LEU A 7 -19.17 -16.46 -53.12
C LEU A 7 -18.38 -15.15 -53.19
N MET A 8 -17.41 -15.10 -54.10
CA MET A 8 -16.75 -13.85 -54.49
C MET A 8 -17.69 -13.05 -55.39
N LEU A 9 -17.95 -11.80 -55.01
CA LEU A 9 -18.49 -10.77 -55.91
C LEU A 9 -17.63 -9.52 -55.74
N ILE A 10 -16.95 -9.15 -56.82
CA ILE A 10 -16.20 -7.90 -56.96
C ILE A 10 -17.21 -6.82 -57.33
N ALA A 11 -17.35 -5.78 -56.51
CA ALA A 11 -17.94 -4.52 -56.92
C ALA A 11 -17.31 -3.35 -56.14
N SER A 12 -16.88 -2.37 -56.92
CA SER A 12 -16.26 -1.09 -56.60
C SER A 12 -17.16 -0.14 -55.81
N GLY A 13 -16.56 0.61 -54.87
CA GLY A 13 -17.05 1.93 -54.44
C GLY A 13 -17.66 2.02 -53.05
N ALA A 14 -17.29 3.10 -52.34
CA ALA A 14 -17.70 3.56 -51.01
C ALA A 14 -17.09 2.78 -49.81
N GLY A 15 -16.10 3.42 -49.18
CA GLY A 15 -15.56 2.99 -47.90
C GLY A 15 -16.66 3.00 -46.83
N VAL A 16 -17.11 1.80 -46.45
CA VAL A 16 -17.85 1.59 -45.22
C VAL A 16 -16.81 1.66 -44.10
N PHE A 17 -16.84 2.75 -43.33
CA PHE A 17 -16.28 2.75 -41.98
C PHE A 17 -17.01 1.64 -41.23
N MET A 18 -16.38 0.48 -41.11
CA MET A 18 -16.76 -0.49 -40.10
C MET A 18 -16.54 0.21 -38.76
N GLY A 19 -17.62 0.71 -38.17
CA GLY A 19 -17.63 1.08 -36.77
C GLY A 19 -17.07 -0.12 -36.02
N GLY A 20 -15.92 0.08 -35.38
CA GLY A 20 -15.40 -0.91 -34.45
C GLY A 20 -16.54 -1.26 -33.50
N CYS A 21 -16.89 -2.54 -33.44
CA CYS A 21 -17.65 -3.03 -32.31
C CYS A 21 -16.87 -2.61 -31.07
N SER A 22 -17.35 -1.60 -30.35
CA SER A 22 -16.99 -1.41 -28.95
C SER A 22 -17.39 -2.70 -28.26
N VAL A 23 -16.42 -3.59 -28.08
CA VAL A 23 -16.56 -4.75 -27.22
C VAL A 23 -16.95 -4.17 -25.86
N LYS A 24 -18.17 -4.44 -25.40
CA LYS A 24 -18.55 -4.11 -24.04
C LYS A 24 -17.52 -4.77 -23.13
N PRO A 25 -16.89 -4.04 -22.19
CA PRO A 25 -15.97 -4.66 -21.26
C PRO A 25 -16.73 -5.78 -20.54
N ALA A 26 -16.14 -6.97 -20.50
CA ALA A 26 -16.77 -8.11 -19.83
C ALA A 26 -16.89 -7.82 -18.34
N GLU A 27 -17.94 -8.36 -17.70
CA GLU A 27 -18.07 -8.35 -16.24
C GLU A 27 -16.75 -8.81 -15.59
N GLY A 28 -16.30 -8.08 -14.57
CA GLY A 28 -14.99 -8.26 -13.98
C GLY A 28 -15.08 -8.38 -12.46
N LYS A 29 -14.48 -9.44 -11.92
CA LYS A 29 -14.29 -9.60 -10.48
C LYS A 29 -12.92 -9.02 -10.11
N LEU A 30 -12.93 -7.93 -9.33
CA LEU A 30 -11.73 -7.34 -8.75
C LEU A 30 -11.62 -7.77 -7.30
N GLN A 31 -10.50 -8.38 -6.93
CA GLN A 31 -10.13 -8.60 -5.54
C GLN A 31 -9.00 -7.66 -5.17
N VAL A 32 -9.23 -6.86 -4.14
CA VAL A 32 -8.25 -5.89 -3.63
C VAL A 32 -7.72 -6.42 -2.31
N PHE A 33 -6.49 -6.92 -2.32
CA PHE A 33 -5.73 -7.11 -1.10
C PHE A 33 -5.19 -5.76 -0.65
N TYR A 34 -5.40 -5.40 0.61
CA TYR A 34 -4.98 -4.09 1.07
C TYR A 34 -4.35 -4.08 2.45
N THR A 35 -3.30 -3.27 2.57
CA THR A 35 -2.62 -2.97 3.83
C THR A 35 -2.46 -1.46 4.00
N GLY A 36 -1.85 -1.07 5.11
CA GLY A 36 -1.56 0.31 5.48
C GLY A 36 -1.34 0.41 6.99
N ASN A 37 -0.67 1.45 7.46
CA ASN A 37 -0.32 1.60 8.86
C ASN A 37 0.47 0.40 9.44
N LEU A 38 1.28 -0.33 8.65
CA LEU A 38 2.14 -1.38 9.21
C LEU A 38 3.18 -0.81 10.18
N ARG A 39 3.60 0.44 10.00
CA ARG A 39 4.43 1.22 10.94
C ARG A 39 5.76 0.54 11.28
N GLY A 40 6.36 -0.19 10.32
CA GLY A 40 7.59 -0.94 10.56
C GLY A 40 7.44 -2.17 11.46
N SER A 41 6.23 -2.71 11.58
CA SER A 41 5.94 -3.92 12.37
C SER A 41 6.41 -5.18 11.64
N VAL A 42 7.72 -5.41 11.67
CA VAL A 42 8.38 -6.56 11.03
C VAL A 42 8.02 -7.89 11.69
N SER A 43 7.99 -7.91 13.03
CA SER A 43 7.75 -9.11 13.84
C SER A 43 6.36 -9.09 14.48
N PRO A 44 5.81 -10.27 14.82
CA PRO A 44 4.60 -10.35 15.63
C PRO A 44 4.73 -9.58 16.96
N CYS A 45 3.62 -8.99 17.44
CA CYS A 45 3.64 -8.28 18.72
C CYS A 45 3.94 -9.23 19.90
N GLY A 46 4.59 -8.70 20.94
CA GLY A 46 4.79 -9.40 22.23
C GLY A 46 3.53 -9.51 23.09
N CYS A 47 2.35 -9.51 22.48
CA CYS A 47 1.07 -9.63 23.17
C CYS A 47 0.82 -11.07 23.65
N LYS A 48 -0.14 -11.27 24.57
CA LYS A 48 -0.51 -12.63 25.05
C LYS A 48 -0.90 -13.59 23.92
N VAL A 49 -1.64 -13.08 22.94
CA VAL A 49 -1.82 -13.74 21.63
C VAL A 49 -1.06 -12.88 20.64
N SER A 50 0.06 -13.41 20.14
CA SER A 50 0.95 -12.68 19.24
C SER A 50 0.29 -12.47 17.88
N LYS A 51 0.33 -11.23 17.36
CA LYS A 51 -0.35 -10.83 16.11
C LYS A 51 0.57 -10.06 15.19
N GLY A 52 0.29 -10.14 13.90
CA GLY A 52 0.99 -9.40 12.85
C GLY A 52 2.38 -9.94 12.57
N GLY A 53 3.19 -9.14 11.86
CA GLY A 53 4.49 -9.55 11.34
C GLY A 53 4.44 -9.85 9.85
N VAL A 54 5.46 -9.39 9.13
CA VAL A 54 5.47 -9.37 7.66
C VAL A 54 5.47 -10.78 7.04
N ALA A 55 6.08 -11.76 7.72
CA ALA A 55 6.04 -13.16 7.28
C ALA A 55 4.63 -13.76 7.36
N ARG A 56 3.84 -13.43 8.39
CA ARG A 56 2.45 -13.89 8.49
C ARG A 56 1.56 -13.22 7.44
N LEU A 57 1.85 -11.97 7.12
CA LEU A 57 1.18 -11.24 6.04
C LEU A 57 1.42 -11.94 4.68
N GLN A 58 2.65 -12.39 4.41
CA GLN A 58 2.96 -13.19 3.22
C GLN A 58 2.11 -14.46 3.15
N THR A 59 2.10 -15.24 4.23
CA THR A 59 1.29 -16.46 4.30
C THR A 59 -0.20 -16.16 4.09
N PHE A 60 -0.70 -15.07 4.68
CA PHE A 60 -2.09 -14.67 4.51
C PHE A 60 -2.40 -14.34 3.05
N LEU A 61 -1.56 -13.54 2.39
CA LEU A 61 -1.69 -13.23 0.97
C LEU A 61 -1.67 -14.50 0.10
N GLN A 62 -0.68 -15.39 0.32
CA GLN A 62 -0.53 -16.64 -0.44
C GLN A 62 -1.69 -17.61 -0.27
N ARG A 63 -2.44 -17.53 0.84
CA ARG A 63 -3.63 -18.37 1.07
C ARG A 63 -4.87 -17.84 0.38
N GLN A 64 -4.85 -16.62 -0.13
CA GLN A 64 -5.95 -16.10 -0.92
C GLN A 64 -5.75 -16.53 -2.37
N GLU A 65 -6.51 -17.54 -2.80
CA GLU A 65 -6.52 -17.98 -4.19
C GLU A 65 -7.94 -17.89 -4.74
N ASP A 66 -8.08 -17.13 -5.81
CA ASP A 66 -9.23 -17.21 -6.69
C ASP A 66 -8.74 -17.03 -8.14
N PRO A 67 -8.63 -18.12 -8.91
CA PRO A 67 -8.10 -18.06 -10.27
C PRO A 67 -9.02 -17.34 -11.25
N GLU A 68 -10.27 -17.05 -10.86
CA GLU A 68 -11.24 -16.33 -11.69
C GLU A 68 -11.24 -14.82 -11.43
N ALA A 69 -10.45 -14.33 -10.45
CA ALA A 69 -10.42 -12.93 -10.07
C ALA A 69 -9.14 -12.21 -10.50
N ASN A 70 -9.30 -10.93 -10.84
CA ASN A 70 -8.19 -10.01 -10.98
C ASN A 70 -7.75 -9.55 -9.60
N TRP A 71 -6.51 -9.84 -9.21
CA TRP A 71 -5.94 -9.40 -7.94
C TRP A 71 -5.21 -8.08 -8.08
N LEU A 72 -5.56 -7.13 -7.21
CA LEU A 72 -4.87 -5.87 -7.01
C LEU A 72 -4.33 -5.84 -5.57
N ILE A 73 -3.02 -5.81 -5.42
CA ILE A 73 -2.35 -5.86 -4.11
C ILE A 73 -1.77 -4.48 -3.79
N VAL A 74 -2.32 -3.80 -2.78
CA VAL A 74 -2.01 -2.38 -2.52
C VAL A 74 -1.73 -2.05 -1.06
N ASP A 75 -0.89 -1.04 -0.82
CA ASP A 75 -0.67 -0.47 0.51
C ASP A 75 -1.02 1.02 0.52
N ALA A 76 -1.86 1.44 1.49
CA ALA A 76 -2.30 2.82 1.60
C ALA A 76 -1.29 3.77 2.29
N GLY A 77 -0.10 3.28 2.62
CA GLY A 77 1.02 4.02 3.17
C GLY A 77 1.24 3.78 4.67
N ASN A 78 2.27 4.43 5.22
CA ASN A 78 2.72 4.22 6.60
C ASN A 78 3.15 2.76 6.85
N PHE A 79 3.88 2.18 5.91
CA PHE A 79 4.39 0.81 5.99
C PHE A 79 5.77 0.73 6.66
N VAL A 80 6.57 1.79 6.61
CA VAL A 80 7.86 1.86 7.33
C VAL A 80 7.71 2.40 8.76
N ASP A 81 8.74 2.26 9.59
CA ASP A 81 8.78 2.91 10.90
C ASP A 81 8.97 4.43 10.78
N ARG A 82 8.64 5.15 11.86
CA ARG A 82 8.82 6.61 11.86
C ARG A 82 10.32 6.94 11.91
N SER A 83 10.82 7.59 10.87
CA SER A 83 12.16 8.16 10.89
C SER A 83 12.19 9.42 11.77
N ALA A 84 13.13 9.47 12.73
CA ALA A 84 13.30 10.60 13.65
C ALA A 84 14.27 11.67 13.14
N SER A 85 15.13 11.33 12.17
CA SER A 85 16.26 12.15 11.74
C SER A 85 16.47 12.18 10.22
N GLY A 86 15.50 11.71 9.44
CA GLY A 86 15.70 11.40 8.02
C GLY A 86 16.42 10.06 7.83
N GLY A 87 16.37 9.54 6.61
CA GLY A 87 16.90 8.23 6.26
C GLY A 87 15.94 7.07 6.57
N CYS A 88 16.39 5.87 6.22
CA CYS A 88 15.69 4.61 6.43
C CYS A 88 16.43 3.81 7.50
N SER A 89 15.72 3.45 8.59
CA SER A 89 16.28 2.58 9.64
C SER A 89 16.47 1.14 9.14
N ASN A 90 17.13 0.29 9.92
CA ASN A 90 17.23 -1.13 9.62
C ASN A 90 15.85 -1.79 9.47
N LYS A 91 14.84 -1.37 10.26
CA LYS A 91 13.46 -1.86 10.13
C LYS A 91 12.81 -1.38 8.85
N CYS A 92 12.96 -0.10 8.51
CA CYS A 92 12.51 0.45 7.24
C CYS A 92 13.11 -0.33 6.06
N GLN A 93 14.43 -0.58 6.06
CA GLN A 93 15.10 -1.30 4.98
C GLN A 93 14.62 -2.74 4.87
N PHE A 94 14.42 -3.40 6.02
CA PHE A 94 13.86 -4.75 6.06
C PHE A 94 12.41 -4.79 5.56
N MET A 95 11.58 -3.80 5.91
CA MET A 95 10.22 -3.69 5.37
C MET A 95 10.24 -3.52 3.86
N LEU A 96 11.02 -2.58 3.33
CA LEU A 96 11.13 -2.34 1.88
C LEU A 96 11.54 -3.61 1.13
N THR A 97 12.58 -4.30 1.60
CA THR A 97 13.05 -5.55 0.98
C THR A 97 12.08 -6.73 1.18
N SER A 98 11.24 -6.70 2.21
CA SER A 98 10.18 -7.70 2.37
C SER A 98 9.08 -7.52 1.34
N TYR A 99 8.76 -6.27 0.97
CA TYR A 99 7.73 -5.95 -0.02
C TYR A 99 8.10 -6.43 -1.43
N ASP A 100 9.39 -6.49 -1.76
CA ASP A 100 9.88 -7.08 -3.03
C ASP A 100 9.45 -8.55 -3.19
N GLY A 101 9.18 -9.27 -2.09
CA GLY A 101 8.72 -10.67 -2.10
C GLY A 101 7.22 -10.86 -1.80
N LEU A 102 6.44 -9.77 -1.76
CA LEU A 102 5.00 -9.77 -1.48
C LEU A 102 4.15 -9.38 -2.71
N ASP A 103 4.77 -9.18 -3.86
CA ASP A 103 4.12 -8.90 -5.15
C ASP A 103 3.09 -7.75 -5.08
N PHE A 104 3.37 -6.70 -4.30
CA PHE A 104 2.53 -5.50 -4.27
C PHE A 104 2.52 -4.82 -5.64
N ASP A 105 1.33 -4.48 -6.12
CA ASP A 105 1.15 -3.72 -7.35
C ASP A 105 1.42 -2.23 -7.15
N VAL A 106 0.84 -1.65 -6.08
CA VAL A 106 0.86 -0.19 -5.87
C VAL A 106 1.02 0.15 -4.39
N LEU A 107 1.95 1.05 -4.10
CA LEU A 107 2.24 1.53 -2.75
C LEU A 107 2.06 3.05 -2.68
N ASN A 108 1.18 3.52 -1.80
CA ASN A 108 1.07 4.95 -1.53
C ASN A 108 2.19 5.42 -0.61
N ILE A 109 2.81 6.56 -0.94
CA ILE A 109 3.77 7.23 -0.06
C ILE A 109 2.99 8.15 0.88
N ALA A 110 3.07 7.89 2.19
CA ALA A 110 2.40 8.66 3.22
C ALA A 110 3.39 9.30 4.22
N ARG A 111 2.91 9.72 5.38
CA ARG A 111 3.70 10.46 6.37
C ARG A 111 4.98 9.77 6.82
N GLN A 112 4.94 8.47 7.11
CA GLN A 112 6.15 7.80 7.62
C GLN A 112 7.24 7.70 6.56
N GLU A 113 6.85 7.41 5.33
CA GLU A 113 7.77 7.39 4.20
C GLU A 113 8.33 8.80 3.93
N LEU A 114 7.50 9.85 3.99
CA LEU A 114 7.95 11.24 3.89
C LEU A 114 9.04 11.59 4.93
N GLY A 115 8.98 10.98 6.11
CA GLY A 115 9.98 11.12 7.16
C GLY A 115 11.39 10.63 6.76
N MET A 116 11.52 9.81 5.72
CA MET A 116 12.81 9.32 5.23
C MET A 116 13.64 10.40 4.52
N GLY A 117 13.04 11.52 4.14
CA GLY A 117 13.71 12.63 3.48
C GLY A 117 13.90 12.46 1.96
N HIS A 118 14.27 13.55 1.29
CA HIS A 118 14.29 13.66 -0.18
C HIS A 118 15.19 12.63 -0.85
N GLU A 119 16.43 12.48 -0.37
CA GLU A 119 17.40 11.57 -0.98
C GLU A 119 16.96 10.12 -0.91
N THR A 120 16.49 9.67 0.26
CA THR A 120 15.99 8.30 0.45
C THR A 120 14.75 8.03 -0.41
N LEU A 121 13.82 8.97 -0.49
CA LEU A 121 12.64 8.84 -1.36
C LEU A 121 13.01 8.83 -2.84
N ALA A 122 14.01 9.62 -3.24
CA ALA A 122 14.50 9.61 -4.61
C ALA A 122 15.13 8.25 -4.95
N ALA A 123 15.95 7.71 -4.05
CA ALA A 123 16.53 6.39 -4.20
C ALA A 123 15.44 5.31 -4.28
N LEU A 124 14.49 5.32 -3.34
CA LEU A 124 13.36 4.39 -3.33
C LEU A 124 12.59 4.39 -4.65
N ARG A 125 12.27 5.57 -5.19
CA ARG A 125 11.61 5.70 -6.49
C ARG A 125 12.42 5.10 -7.63
N ASP A 126 13.74 5.31 -7.61
CA ASP A 126 14.62 5.01 -8.74
C ASP A 126 15.15 3.57 -8.71
N THR A 127 15.13 2.89 -7.56
CA THR A 127 15.71 1.54 -7.38
C THR A 127 14.71 0.43 -7.08
N SER A 128 13.47 0.75 -6.72
CA SER A 128 12.48 -0.30 -6.44
C SER A 128 12.04 -0.98 -7.72
N GLU A 129 12.02 -2.31 -7.67
CA GLU A 129 11.51 -3.18 -8.73
C GLU A 129 10.22 -3.86 -8.22
N GLY A 130 9.27 -4.14 -9.10
CA GLY A 130 8.00 -4.78 -8.74
C GLY A 130 6.85 -3.78 -8.50
N ALA A 131 6.86 -3.09 -7.37
CA ALA A 131 5.75 -2.22 -6.96
C ALA A 131 5.83 -0.81 -7.55
N GLU A 132 4.69 -0.24 -7.94
CA GLU A 132 4.61 1.15 -8.37
C GLU A 132 4.28 2.08 -7.20
N PHE A 133 5.09 3.13 -7.00
CA PHE A 133 4.79 4.15 -5.99
C PHE A 133 3.88 5.25 -6.53
N VAL A 134 2.84 5.58 -5.76
CA VAL A 134 1.92 6.68 -6.04
C VAL A 134 1.88 7.70 -4.91
N SER A 135 1.72 8.97 -5.29
CA SER A 135 1.25 10.06 -4.44
C SER A 135 1.02 11.31 -5.30
N ALA A 136 -0.21 11.80 -5.34
CA ALA A 136 -0.63 12.86 -6.25
C ALA A 136 -0.33 14.27 -5.75
N ASN A 137 0.14 14.41 -4.50
CA ASN A 137 0.38 15.71 -3.91
C ASN A 137 1.72 15.85 -3.17
N ILE A 138 2.67 14.91 -3.34
CA ILE A 138 4.06 15.10 -2.89
C ILE A 138 4.88 15.71 -4.03
N ILE A 139 5.49 16.86 -3.76
CA ILE A 139 6.26 17.66 -4.71
C ILE A 139 7.75 17.60 -4.36
N ASP A 140 8.58 17.25 -5.35
CA ASP A 140 10.02 17.52 -5.33
C ASP A 140 10.21 19.03 -5.54
N ALA A 141 10.49 19.76 -4.46
CA ALA A 141 10.59 21.21 -4.47
C ALA A 141 11.82 21.70 -5.26
N LYS A 142 12.87 20.88 -5.38
CA LYS A 142 14.06 21.20 -6.20
C LYS A 142 13.72 21.22 -7.69
N LYS A 143 12.84 20.30 -8.12
CA LYS A 143 12.46 20.13 -9.53
C LYS A 143 11.09 20.75 -9.87
N ASN A 144 10.35 21.22 -8.88
CA ASN A 144 9.00 21.74 -8.99
C ASN A 144 8.06 20.80 -9.77
N LYS A 145 8.09 19.51 -9.43
CA LYS A 145 7.25 18.47 -10.04
C LYS A 145 6.87 17.42 -9.01
N LEU A 146 5.91 16.55 -9.35
CA LEU A 146 5.57 15.41 -8.49
C LEU A 146 6.81 14.56 -8.20
N MET A 147 6.94 14.13 -6.95
CA MET A 147 7.99 13.21 -6.53
C MET A 147 7.73 11.78 -7.02
N PHE A 148 6.46 11.36 -7.00
CA PHE A 148 5.97 10.04 -7.40
C PHE A 148 4.91 10.17 -8.50
N LYS A 149 4.46 9.05 -9.08
CA LYS A 149 3.32 9.08 -10.01
C LYS A 149 2.08 9.55 -9.25
N SER A 150 1.23 10.38 -9.86
CA SER A 150 -0.03 10.76 -9.20
C SER A 150 -1.00 9.57 -9.11
N TYR A 151 -1.02 8.77 -10.17
CA TYR A 151 -1.78 7.53 -10.26
C TYR A 151 -1.10 6.55 -11.20
N VAL A 152 -1.55 5.30 -11.15
CA VAL A 152 -1.24 4.23 -12.11
C VAL A 152 -2.53 3.61 -12.62
N ILE A 153 -2.46 2.92 -13.76
CA ILE A 153 -3.59 2.17 -14.31
C ILE A 153 -3.13 0.73 -14.49
N LYS A 154 -3.82 -0.20 -13.83
CA LYS A 154 -3.62 -1.63 -13.95
C LYS A 154 -4.63 -2.18 -14.94
N ASP A 155 -4.15 -2.71 -16.06
CA ASP A 155 -4.96 -3.25 -17.14
C ASP A 155 -5.02 -4.79 -17.05
N TYR A 156 -6.20 -5.32 -16.73
CA TYR A 156 -6.47 -6.76 -16.66
C TYR A 156 -7.09 -7.30 -17.96
N GLY A 157 -7.07 -6.52 -19.04
CA GLY A 157 -7.63 -6.86 -20.34
C GLY A 157 -9.14 -6.63 -20.45
N ASN A 158 -9.92 -7.16 -19.51
CA ASN A 158 -11.37 -6.93 -19.43
C ASN A 158 -11.77 -5.71 -18.58
N MET A 159 -10.82 -5.16 -17.82
CA MET A 159 -11.06 -4.09 -16.86
C MET A 159 -9.77 -3.32 -16.58
N LYS A 160 -9.88 -1.98 -16.51
CA LYS A 160 -8.80 -1.08 -16.12
C LYS A 160 -9.08 -0.47 -14.76
N VAL A 161 -8.16 -0.65 -13.83
CA VAL A 161 -8.27 -0.10 -12.47
C VAL A 161 -7.26 1.02 -12.29
N GLY A 162 -7.78 2.23 -12.05
CA GLY A 162 -7.00 3.40 -11.71
C GLY A 162 -6.70 3.43 -10.21
N VAL A 163 -5.43 3.57 -9.83
CA VAL A 163 -5.02 3.64 -8.42
C VAL A 163 -4.32 4.97 -8.17
N MET A 164 -4.86 5.79 -7.26
CA MET A 164 -4.34 7.11 -6.92
C MET A 164 -3.95 7.19 -5.45
N GLY A 165 -2.83 7.86 -5.17
CA GLY A 165 -2.33 8.12 -3.81
C GLY A 165 -2.58 9.56 -3.36
N LEU A 166 -2.96 9.77 -2.09
CA LEU A 166 -3.05 11.10 -1.47
C LEU A 166 -2.52 11.12 -0.04
N VAL A 167 -1.96 12.25 0.37
CA VAL A 167 -1.56 12.54 1.75
C VAL A 167 -2.27 13.81 2.22
N ARG A 168 -2.64 13.90 3.49
CA ARG A 168 -3.24 15.12 4.05
C ARG A 168 -2.27 16.29 4.09
N ASP A 169 -2.52 17.32 3.29
CA ASP A 169 -1.72 18.56 3.28
C ASP A 169 -1.74 19.33 4.62
N ALA A 170 -2.87 19.32 5.33
CA ALA A 170 -3.01 20.00 6.61
C ALA A 170 -2.10 19.45 7.74
N ASP A 171 -1.48 18.29 7.54
CA ASP A 171 -0.47 17.73 8.44
C ASP A 171 0.94 18.30 8.17
N TYR A 172 1.08 19.12 7.12
CA TYR A 172 2.32 19.73 6.66
C TYR A 172 2.13 21.25 6.52
N PRO A 173 1.74 21.96 7.61
CA PRO A 173 1.56 23.40 7.55
C PRO A 173 2.86 24.08 7.11
N ALA A 174 2.72 24.99 6.14
CA ALA A 174 3.84 25.71 5.56
C ALA A 174 4.71 26.35 6.64
N ALA A 175 6.03 26.26 6.50
CA ALA A 175 7.03 26.85 7.39
C ALA A 175 7.08 26.33 8.85
N THR A 176 6.22 25.38 9.24
CA THR A 176 6.18 24.86 10.63
C THR A 176 6.26 23.33 10.72
N SER A 177 5.99 22.61 9.64
CA SER A 177 6.23 21.18 9.59
C SER A 177 7.70 20.86 9.39
N VAL A 178 8.24 19.92 10.17
CA VAL A 178 9.59 19.37 9.92
C VAL A 178 9.68 18.61 8.60
N LEU A 179 8.55 18.31 7.99
CA LEU A 179 8.43 17.61 6.71
C LEU A 179 8.13 18.57 5.53
N ASP A 180 7.80 19.84 5.80
CA ASP A 180 7.77 20.90 4.78
C ASP A 180 9.16 21.54 4.70
N THR A 181 9.94 21.08 3.73
CA THR A 181 11.36 21.44 3.60
C THR A 181 11.60 22.20 2.31
N ASN A 182 12.82 22.72 2.13
CA ASN A 182 13.24 23.27 0.84
C ASN A 182 13.33 22.19 -0.27
N GLU A 183 13.16 20.91 0.06
CA GLU A 183 13.34 19.77 -0.85
C GLU A 183 12.05 19.01 -1.14
N LEU A 184 11.13 18.94 -0.18
CA LEU A 184 9.85 18.25 -0.26
C LEU A 184 8.72 19.15 0.22
N LYS A 185 7.62 19.14 -0.52
CA LYS A 185 6.38 19.84 -0.18
C LYS A 185 5.18 18.94 -0.38
N VAL A 186 4.14 19.15 0.41
CA VAL A 186 2.82 18.53 0.18
C VAL A 186 1.89 19.62 -0.36
N SER A 187 1.43 19.47 -1.60
CA SER A 187 0.43 20.38 -2.19
C SER A 187 -0.96 20.08 -1.66
N ASN A 188 -1.89 21.03 -1.83
CA ASN A 188 -3.25 20.89 -1.32
C ASN A 188 -3.93 19.60 -1.82
N THR A 189 -4.57 18.88 -0.88
CA THR A 189 -5.19 17.58 -1.14
C THR A 189 -6.33 17.67 -2.16
N MET A 190 -7.20 18.67 -2.01
CA MET A 190 -8.37 18.84 -2.89
C MET A 190 -7.96 19.33 -4.29
N ASP A 191 -6.95 20.18 -4.42
CA ASP A 191 -6.42 20.59 -5.72
C ASP A 191 -5.83 19.41 -6.50
N ALA A 192 -5.13 18.51 -5.81
CA ALA A 192 -4.61 17.29 -6.43
C ALA A 192 -5.75 16.34 -6.85
N ALA A 193 -6.76 16.14 -6.00
CA ALA A 193 -7.95 15.37 -6.32
C ALA A 193 -8.68 15.93 -7.56
N LYS A 194 -8.92 17.24 -7.57
CA LYS A 194 -9.54 17.98 -8.68
C LYS A 194 -8.79 17.85 -9.99
N LYS A 195 -7.46 17.78 -9.92
CA LYS A 195 -6.63 17.62 -11.11
C LYS A 195 -6.69 16.19 -11.67
N TYR A 196 -6.51 15.18 -10.82
CA TYR A 196 -6.20 13.82 -11.30
C TYR A 196 -7.38 12.85 -11.28
N LEU A 197 -8.37 13.01 -10.38
CA LEU A 197 -9.53 12.10 -10.36
C LEU A 197 -10.37 12.19 -11.64
N PRO A 198 -10.64 13.38 -12.23
CA PRO A 198 -11.32 13.45 -13.52
C PRO A 198 -10.51 12.82 -14.67
N GLU A 199 -9.17 12.88 -14.63
CA GLU A 199 -8.34 12.19 -15.61
C GLU A 199 -8.48 10.67 -15.50
N LEU A 200 -8.43 10.13 -14.28
CA LEU A 200 -8.60 8.71 -14.00
C LEU A 200 -9.97 8.21 -14.44
N LYS A 201 -11.03 8.97 -14.16
CA LYS A 201 -12.40 8.63 -14.56
C LYS A 201 -12.54 8.38 -16.07
N ASN A 202 -11.75 9.07 -16.88
CA ASN A 202 -11.79 8.92 -18.33
C ASN A 202 -10.90 7.77 -18.87
N LYS A 203 -10.08 7.15 -18.01
CA LYS A 203 -9.06 6.17 -18.41
C LYS A 203 -9.21 4.81 -17.73
N ALA A 204 -9.98 4.71 -16.66
CA ALA A 204 -10.20 3.53 -15.88
C ALA A 204 -11.69 3.22 -15.74
N ASP A 205 -12.01 1.94 -15.63
CA ASP A 205 -13.36 1.43 -15.37
C ASP A 205 -13.69 1.45 -13.87
N ALA A 206 -12.65 1.44 -13.02
CA ALA A 206 -12.72 1.47 -11.58
C ALA A 206 -11.64 2.36 -10.97
N ILE A 207 -11.92 3.03 -9.86
CA ILE A 207 -10.96 3.90 -9.16
C ILE A 207 -10.81 3.47 -7.70
N VAL A 208 -9.57 3.15 -7.34
CA VAL A 208 -9.11 2.89 -5.98
C VAL A 208 -8.30 4.08 -5.47
N LEU A 209 -8.75 4.68 -4.38
CA LEU A 209 -8.07 5.76 -3.69
C LEU A 209 -7.31 5.21 -2.47
N LEU A 210 -6.00 5.40 -2.46
CA LEU A 210 -5.11 5.11 -1.34
C LEU A 210 -4.80 6.44 -0.64
N CYS A 211 -5.12 6.57 0.64
CA CYS A 211 -4.95 7.87 1.29
C CYS A 211 -4.61 7.83 2.78
N GLU A 212 -3.98 8.90 3.26
CA GLU A 212 -3.88 9.23 4.68
C GLU A 212 -4.77 10.44 4.97
N LEU A 213 -6.09 10.25 5.02
CA LEU A 213 -7.07 11.31 5.28
C LEU A 213 -7.99 10.93 6.44
N PRO A 214 -8.27 11.83 7.40
CA PRO A 214 -9.29 11.60 8.42
C PRO A 214 -10.68 11.54 7.80
N THR A 215 -11.62 10.94 8.52
CA THR A 215 -13.01 10.73 8.06
C THR A 215 -13.64 11.99 7.47
N ALA A 216 -13.54 13.15 8.14
CA ALA A 216 -14.18 14.38 7.69
C ALA A 216 -13.63 14.91 6.34
N ASP A 217 -12.31 14.84 6.15
CA ASP A 217 -11.66 15.29 4.92
C ASP A 217 -11.99 14.32 3.77
N LEU A 218 -12.00 13.02 4.07
CA LEU A 218 -12.35 11.98 3.10
C LEU A 218 -13.83 12.06 2.68
N GLU A 219 -14.75 12.28 3.62
CA GLU A 219 -16.17 12.49 3.31
C GLU A 219 -16.38 13.68 2.38
N THR A 220 -15.68 14.79 2.64
CA THR A 220 -15.74 15.99 1.79
C THR A 220 -15.23 15.69 0.38
N LEU A 221 -14.10 14.99 0.26
CA LEU A 221 -13.51 14.60 -1.03
C LEU A 221 -14.45 13.67 -1.80
N LEU A 222 -14.98 12.63 -1.17
CA LEU A 222 -15.83 11.63 -1.83
C LEU A 222 -17.21 12.19 -2.20
N ALA A 223 -17.70 13.20 -1.49
CA ALA A 223 -18.90 13.93 -1.90
C ALA A 223 -18.71 14.70 -3.22
N GLU A 224 -17.51 15.22 -3.47
CA GLU A 224 -17.17 15.93 -4.72
C GLU A 224 -16.83 14.96 -5.87
N TYR A 225 -16.28 13.78 -5.54
CA TYR A 225 -15.86 12.75 -6.50
C TYR A 225 -16.58 11.41 -6.27
N PRO A 226 -17.91 11.33 -6.48
CA PRO A 226 -18.72 10.13 -6.18
C PRO A 226 -18.46 8.94 -7.13
N PHE A 227 -17.57 9.11 -8.11
CA PHE A 227 -17.14 8.07 -9.04
C PHE A 227 -15.89 7.33 -8.55
N VAL A 228 -15.39 7.62 -7.34
CA VAL A 228 -14.40 6.78 -6.68
C VAL A 228 -15.12 5.55 -6.13
N ASP A 229 -14.70 4.36 -6.55
CA ASP A 229 -15.39 3.12 -6.17
C ASP A 229 -14.96 2.62 -4.78
N PHE A 230 -13.66 2.68 -4.50
CA PHE A 230 -13.08 2.18 -3.27
C PHE A 230 -12.02 3.13 -2.71
N ALA A 231 -12.11 3.42 -1.41
CA ALA A 231 -11.11 4.19 -0.69
C ALA A 231 -10.55 3.39 0.49
N ILE A 232 -9.23 3.24 0.52
CA ILE A 232 -8.48 2.67 1.64
C ILE A 232 -7.79 3.83 2.33
N SER A 233 -8.20 4.11 3.57
CA SER A 233 -7.64 5.20 4.36
C SER A 233 -6.83 4.69 5.55
N THR A 234 -5.64 5.27 5.73
CA THR A 234 -4.82 5.09 6.93
C THR A 234 -5.13 6.14 8.01
N GLY A 235 -5.96 7.15 7.72
CA GLY A 235 -6.37 8.21 8.64
C GLY A 235 -7.85 8.17 9.06
N ALA A 236 -8.70 7.48 8.28
CA ALA A 236 -10.12 7.29 8.56
C ALA A 236 -10.38 5.86 9.03
N LEU A 237 -11.52 5.68 9.70
CA LEU A 237 -11.98 4.43 10.29
C LEU A 237 -11.00 3.83 11.32
N ARG A 238 -11.40 3.81 12.59
CA ARG A 238 -10.55 3.30 13.66
C ARG A 238 -10.34 1.78 13.51
N THR A 239 -9.29 1.28 14.15
CA THR A 239 -9.04 -0.17 14.19
C THR A 239 -10.27 -0.90 14.75
N GLY A 240 -10.81 -1.84 13.97
CA GLY A 240 -12.00 -2.62 14.32
C GLY A 240 -13.33 -2.03 13.80
N GLU A 241 -13.34 -0.80 13.28
CA GLU A 241 -14.53 -0.27 12.60
C GLU A 241 -14.79 -1.02 11.29
N SER A 242 -16.06 -1.17 10.93
CA SER A 242 -16.43 -1.89 9.71
C SER A 242 -16.31 -1.01 8.47
N ALA A 243 -16.18 -1.65 7.30
CA ALA A 243 -16.32 -0.97 6.03
C ALA A 243 -17.64 -0.17 5.99
N THR A 244 -17.59 1.03 5.43
CA THR A 244 -18.74 1.93 5.36
C THR A 244 -18.95 2.46 3.94
N LEU A 245 -20.09 3.08 3.70
CA LEU A 245 -20.34 3.88 2.51
C LEU A 245 -20.22 5.36 2.85
N MET A 246 -19.44 6.08 2.05
CA MET A 246 -19.42 7.55 2.04
C MET A 246 -19.94 7.99 0.68
N GLY A 247 -21.22 8.35 0.62
CA GLY A 247 -21.93 8.48 -0.65
C GLY A 247 -22.05 7.12 -1.34
N THR A 248 -21.50 7.00 -2.55
CA THR A 248 -21.44 5.76 -3.35
C THR A 248 -20.15 4.97 -3.14
N THR A 249 -19.11 5.58 -2.57
CA THR A 249 -17.79 4.97 -2.39
C THR A 249 -17.76 4.03 -1.18
N ARG A 250 -17.20 2.83 -1.37
CA ARG A 250 -16.87 1.91 -0.27
C ARG A 250 -15.59 2.40 0.41
N VAL A 251 -15.61 2.50 1.74
CA VAL A 251 -14.47 3.00 2.52
C VAL A 251 -14.06 1.98 3.57
N VAL A 252 -12.77 1.68 3.62
CA VAL A 252 -12.15 0.81 4.63
C VAL A 252 -10.99 1.50 5.33
N GLY A 253 -10.78 1.12 6.59
CA GLY A 253 -9.56 1.43 7.33
C GLY A 253 -8.59 0.27 7.26
N SER A 254 -7.29 0.55 7.22
CA SER A 254 -6.24 -0.49 7.15
C SER A 254 -5.89 -1.11 8.51
N GLY A 255 -6.52 -0.67 9.61
CA GLY A 255 -6.11 -1.04 10.96
C GLY A 255 -4.75 -0.45 11.33
N SER A 256 -3.99 -1.15 12.18
CA SER A 256 -2.65 -0.73 12.61
C SER A 256 -1.74 -1.94 12.80
N SER A 257 -0.45 -1.73 12.53
CA SER A 257 0.65 -2.64 12.86
C SER A 257 0.56 -4.03 12.22
N GLY A 258 -0.21 -4.15 11.13
CA GLY A 258 -0.40 -5.41 10.43
C GLY A 258 -1.02 -6.50 11.30
N TYR A 259 -1.78 -6.16 12.35
CA TYR A 259 -2.39 -7.18 13.22
C TYR A 259 -3.41 -8.06 12.51
N ASN A 260 -3.97 -7.57 11.41
CA ASN A 260 -4.91 -8.29 10.57
C ASN A 260 -4.44 -8.24 9.11
N GLY A 261 -4.72 -9.32 8.38
CA GLY A 261 -4.72 -9.31 6.93
C GLY A 261 -6.09 -8.89 6.43
N HIS A 262 -6.13 -8.14 5.33
CA HIS A 262 -7.38 -7.66 4.74
C HIS A 262 -7.41 -7.90 3.24
N TRP A 263 -8.57 -8.31 2.75
CA TRP A 263 -8.89 -8.22 1.33
C TRP A 263 -10.39 -7.95 1.16
N ALA A 264 -10.73 -7.29 0.06
CA ALA A 264 -12.09 -6.98 -0.30
C ALA A 264 -12.38 -7.44 -1.73
N MET A 265 -13.59 -7.94 -1.94
CA MET A 265 -14.09 -8.38 -3.24
C MET A 265 -15.05 -7.34 -3.79
N PHE A 266 -14.81 -6.94 -5.03
CA PHE A 266 -15.68 -6.08 -5.81
C PHE A 266 -16.08 -6.81 -7.08
N GLU A 267 -17.37 -7.07 -7.24
CA GLU A 267 -17.91 -7.42 -8.54
C GLU A 267 -18.26 -6.11 -9.23
N MET A 268 -17.49 -5.77 -10.26
CA MET A 268 -17.69 -4.56 -11.04
C MET A 268 -18.26 -4.95 -12.39
N ASN A 269 -19.32 -4.24 -12.77
CA ASN A 269 -19.85 -4.33 -14.11
C ASN A 269 -19.54 -3.01 -14.84
N PRO A 270 -18.48 -2.96 -15.66
CA PRO A 270 -18.09 -1.73 -16.36
C PRO A 270 -19.21 -1.19 -17.26
N ALA A 271 -20.18 -2.03 -17.65
CA ALA A 271 -21.33 -1.59 -18.44
C ALA A 271 -22.34 -0.73 -17.65
N TRP A 272 -22.30 -0.76 -16.32
CA TRP A 272 -23.23 -0.05 -15.43
C TRP A 272 -22.53 1.00 -14.56
N GLY A 273 -21.19 0.94 -14.46
CA GLY A 273 -20.39 1.94 -13.74
C GLY A 273 -20.56 1.91 -12.22
N ASP A 274 -21.16 0.84 -11.68
CA ASP A 274 -21.37 0.63 -10.25
C ASP A 274 -20.87 -0.78 -9.82
N SER A 275 -20.43 -0.90 -8.57
CA SER A 275 -20.16 -2.20 -7.94
C SER A 275 -21.47 -2.93 -7.63
N MET A 276 -21.61 -4.13 -8.19
CA MET A 276 -22.79 -4.99 -8.06
C MET A 276 -22.79 -5.75 -6.72
N ALA A 277 -21.60 -6.14 -6.24
CA ALA A 277 -21.42 -6.81 -4.96
C ALA A 277 -20.11 -6.40 -4.27
N TYR A 278 -20.16 -6.31 -2.94
CA TYR A 278 -19.04 -6.01 -2.06
C TYR A 278 -18.97 -7.01 -0.92
N SER A 279 -17.78 -7.52 -0.63
CA SER A 279 -17.49 -8.31 0.57
C SER A 279 -16.13 -7.92 1.13
N ASP A 280 -16.03 -7.82 2.45
CA ASP A 280 -14.83 -7.43 3.18
C ASP A 280 -14.41 -8.55 4.12
N TYR A 281 -13.16 -8.96 4.02
CA TYR A 281 -12.62 -10.08 4.79
C TYR A 281 -11.43 -9.62 5.61
N ARG A 282 -11.44 -10.01 6.88
CA ARG A 282 -10.36 -9.70 7.82
C ARG A 282 -10.07 -10.90 8.65
N ASP A 283 -8.79 -11.22 8.80
CA ASP A 283 -8.35 -12.23 9.75
C ASP A 283 -7.19 -11.73 10.60
N GLN A 284 -7.19 -12.13 11.87
CA GLN A 284 -6.10 -11.81 12.78
C GLN A 284 -4.88 -12.65 12.41
N LEU A 285 -3.75 -12.00 12.17
CA LEU A 285 -2.51 -12.68 11.78
C LEU A 285 -1.83 -13.30 13.01
N THR A 286 -2.39 -14.39 13.54
CA THR A 286 -1.82 -15.14 14.65
C THR A 286 -0.83 -16.22 14.18
N ASP A 287 -0.38 -17.04 15.10
CA ASP A 287 0.45 -18.23 14.86
C ASP A 287 -0.10 -19.22 13.81
N THR A 288 -1.39 -19.15 13.47
CA THR A 288 -1.99 -19.93 12.37
C THR A 288 -1.39 -19.61 10.99
N TYR A 289 -0.70 -18.47 10.87
CA TYR A 289 0.00 -18.00 9.67
C TYR A 289 1.53 -18.18 9.75
N ASP A 290 2.06 -18.79 10.82
CA ASP A 290 3.49 -19.11 10.93
C ASP A 290 3.82 -20.32 10.04
N VAL A 291 4.24 -20.03 8.80
CA VAL A 291 4.68 -21.03 7.82
C VAL A 291 6.16 -20.79 7.51
N PRO A 292 7.04 -21.79 7.69
CA PRO A 292 8.45 -21.67 7.33
C PRO A 292 8.64 -21.36 5.84
N GLY A 293 9.56 -20.45 5.55
CA GLY A 293 9.91 -20.01 4.21
C GLY A 293 11.01 -18.95 4.22
N GLU A 294 11.41 -18.50 3.04
CA GLU A 294 12.54 -17.58 2.86
C GLU A 294 12.38 -16.29 3.69
N LEU A 295 11.18 -15.70 3.72
CA LEU A 295 10.93 -14.48 4.49
C LEU A 295 11.00 -14.72 6.01
N THR A 296 10.58 -15.89 6.50
CA THR A 296 10.75 -16.23 7.92
C THR A 296 12.22 -16.40 8.31
N ASP A 297 13.04 -16.97 7.41
CA ASP A 297 14.48 -17.13 7.65
C ASP A 297 15.19 -15.78 7.65
N LYS A 298 14.86 -14.91 6.68
CA LYS A 298 15.35 -13.52 6.64
C LYS A 298 14.95 -12.74 7.88
N LEU A 299 13.70 -12.85 8.32
CA LEU A 299 13.22 -12.19 9.54
C LEU A 299 13.97 -12.70 10.77
N ALA A 300 14.19 -14.00 10.89
CA ALA A 300 14.92 -14.56 12.02
C ALA A 300 16.37 -14.07 12.08
N ALA A 301 17.05 -13.97 10.94
CA ALA A 301 18.41 -13.41 10.85
C ALA A 301 18.42 -11.92 11.24
N PHE A 302 17.49 -11.14 10.66
CA PHE A 302 17.33 -9.71 10.96
C PHE A 302 17.09 -9.45 12.46
N GLU A 303 16.24 -10.25 13.10
CA GLU A 303 15.94 -10.14 14.53
C GLU A 303 17.16 -10.40 15.43
N VAL A 304 18.02 -11.34 15.03
CA VAL A 304 19.27 -11.64 15.76
C VAL A 304 20.26 -10.51 15.60
N GLU A 305 20.48 -10.04 14.37
CA GLU A 305 21.41 -8.94 14.05
C GLU A 305 21.03 -7.64 14.76
N ASN A 306 19.73 -7.37 14.88
CA ASN A 306 19.21 -6.12 15.44
C ASN A 306 18.77 -6.24 16.91
N GLY A 307 19.06 -7.37 17.57
CA GLY A 307 18.73 -7.58 18.99
C GLY A 307 17.23 -7.52 19.32
N LEU A 308 16.36 -7.77 18.34
CA LEU A 308 14.90 -7.75 18.50
C LEU A 308 14.36 -9.06 19.09
N LYS A 309 15.10 -10.15 18.94
CA LYS A 309 14.88 -11.34 19.76
C LYS A 309 15.46 -11.11 21.14
N HIS A 310 14.60 -11.10 22.15
CA HIS A 310 15.03 -11.55 23.47
C HIS A 310 15.48 -13.00 23.29
N THR A 311 16.78 -13.23 23.09
CA THR A 311 17.37 -14.50 23.48
C THR A 311 16.83 -14.77 24.89
N THR A 312 16.27 -15.95 25.13
CA THR A 312 15.90 -16.43 26.47
C THR A 312 17.16 -16.47 27.34
N ARG A 313 17.68 -15.30 27.69
CA ARG A 313 18.66 -15.14 28.74
C ARG A 313 17.82 -15.07 29.99
N THR A 314 17.96 -16.10 30.79
CA THR A 314 17.49 -16.07 32.17
C THR A 314 18.02 -14.80 32.84
N SER A 315 17.29 -14.27 33.82
CA SER A 315 17.72 -13.12 34.61
C SER A 315 19.09 -13.34 35.28
N GLU A 316 19.51 -14.58 35.45
CA GLU A 316 20.86 -14.98 35.88
C GLU A 316 21.93 -14.77 34.80
N GLN A 317 21.65 -15.07 33.54
CA GLN A 317 22.59 -14.83 32.43
C GLN A 317 22.79 -13.33 32.18
N ILE A 318 21.73 -12.52 32.28
CA ILE A 318 21.83 -11.06 32.19
C ILE A 318 22.68 -10.51 33.35
N ARG A 319 22.47 -10.99 34.58
CA ARG A 319 23.31 -10.60 35.73
C ARG A 319 24.76 -11.04 35.58
N SER A 320 25.01 -12.24 35.05
CA SER A 320 26.37 -12.76 34.82
C SER A 320 27.13 -11.91 33.80
N ASP A 321 26.48 -11.51 32.72
CA ASP A 321 27.10 -10.69 31.67
C ASP A 321 27.34 -9.25 32.16
N MET A 322 26.40 -8.66 32.90
CA MET A 322 26.60 -7.35 33.53
C MET A 322 27.74 -7.37 34.55
N HIS A 323 27.89 -8.47 35.32
CA HIS A 323 28.98 -8.62 36.26
C HIS A 323 30.33 -8.76 35.55
N LYS A 324 30.41 -9.56 34.47
CA LYS A 324 31.61 -9.69 33.63
C LYS A 324 32.01 -8.37 32.97
N ALA A 325 31.04 -7.62 32.45
CA ALA A 325 31.27 -6.30 31.85
C ALA A 325 31.76 -5.27 32.89
N SER A 326 31.22 -5.30 34.11
CA SER A 326 31.67 -4.45 35.22
C SER A 326 33.10 -4.78 35.66
N ILE A 327 33.47 -6.07 35.68
CA ILE A 327 34.84 -6.50 36.02
C ILE A 327 35.81 -6.05 34.92
N ALA A 328 35.44 -6.24 33.64
CA ALA A 328 36.27 -5.81 32.52
C ALA A 328 36.53 -4.29 32.52
N ALA A 329 35.50 -3.49 32.82
CA ALA A 329 35.61 -2.03 32.94
C ALA A 329 36.46 -1.56 34.13
N ALA A 330 36.45 -2.31 35.24
CA ALA A 330 37.30 -2.04 36.41
C ALA A 330 38.77 -2.39 36.15
N SER A 331 39.04 -3.41 35.33
CA SER A 331 40.40 -3.80 34.94
C SER A 331 41.04 -2.94 33.84
N SER A 332 40.27 -2.06 33.19
CA SER A 332 40.75 -1.19 32.10
C SER A 332 41.04 0.25 32.52
N GLN A 333 40.95 0.59 33.82
CA GLN A 333 41.42 1.89 34.31
C GLN A 333 42.94 1.87 34.48
N PRO A 334 43.71 2.72 33.78
CA PRO A 334 45.13 2.85 34.02
C PRO A 334 45.33 3.42 35.43
N GLY A 335 46.14 2.75 36.24
CA GLY A 335 46.59 3.29 37.52
C GLY A 335 47.26 4.65 37.33
N SER A 336 46.90 5.59 38.20
CA SER A 336 47.55 6.89 38.41
C SER A 336 49.06 6.77 38.55
#